data_AF-A0AAE6SPN3-F1
#
_entry.id   AF-A0AAE6SPN3-F1
#
_cell.length_a   1.000
_cell.length_b   1.000
_cell.length_c   1.000
_cell.angle_alpha   90.00
_cell.angle_beta   90.00
_cell.angle_gamma   90.00
#
_symmetry.space_group_name_H-M   'P 1'
#
loop_
_entity.id
_entity.type
_entity.pdbx_description
1 polymer ?
#
loop_
_entity_poly.entity_id
_entity_poly.type
_entity_poly.pdbx_seq_one_letter_code
_entity_poly.pdbx_strand_id
1 'polypeptide(L)'
;MIAYLQGITQQRWSWVLLLVSALFLELCAMLFQHGLGLFPCVMCVYERIATMGLMAAALVALIDPKRALFRWLGILIWGYSAIRGLQLALKHVDYLLNPSPFNTCSVLPDFPSWLPLDTWAPWFFAAYADCAERQWSLLGWELPQWLVPIFALYLVIWLVIFIANLAQKGRFGTCGE
;
A
#
# COMPACT_ATOMS: atom_id res chain seq x y z
N MET A 1 -26.41 -9.20 7.04
CA MET A 1 -24.95 -9.22 6.80
C MET A 1 -24.43 -7.94 6.14
N ILE A 2 -24.95 -7.52 4.98
CA ILE A 2 -24.46 -6.33 4.24
C ILE A 2 -24.65 -5.00 5.02
N ALA A 3 -25.73 -4.85 5.80
CA ALA A 3 -25.95 -3.67 6.63
C ALA A 3 -24.97 -3.55 7.82
N TYR A 4 -24.44 -4.67 8.33
CA TYR A 4 -23.43 -4.66 9.40
C TYR A 4 -22.06 -4.18 8.89
N LEU A 5 -21.70 -4.57 7.65
CA LEU A 5 -20.50 -4.08 6.97
C LEU A 5 -20.52 -2.56 6.73
N GLN A 6 -21.70 -1.95 6.61
CA GLN A 6 -21.84 -0.48 6.52
C GLN A 6 -21.59 0.22 7.84
N GLY A 7 -22.05 -0.37 8.95
CA GLY A 7 -21.73 0.12 10.28
C GLY A 7 -20.21 0.18 10.49
N ILE A 8 -19.50 -0.83 9.98
CA ILE A 8 -18.04 -0.90 10.00
C ILE A 8 -17.41 0.23 9.15
N THR A 9 -17.83 0.45 7.90
CA THR A 9 -17.24 1.53 7.07
C THR A 9 -17.58 2.95 7.56
N GLN A 10 -18.75 3.14 8.19
CA GLN A 10 -19.11 4.44 8.80
C GLN A 10 -18.43 4.69 10.15
N GLN A 11 -17.99 3.63 10.82
CA GLN A 11 -17.24 3.73 12.05
C GLN A 11 -15.80 4.19 11.76
N ARG A 12 -15.37 5.22 12.48
CA ARG A 12 -13.99 5.73 12.43
C ARG A 12 -12.96 4.64 12.73
N TRP A 13 -13.34 3.65 13.55
CA TRP A 13 -12.48 2.54 13.95
C TRP A 13 -11.89 1.76 12.78
N SER A 14 -12.64 1.51 11.71
CA SER A 14 -12.11 0.76 10.56
C SER A 14 -11.02 1.52 9.81
N TRP A 15 -11.17 2.83 9.68
CA TRP A 15 -10.16 3.70 9.07
C TRP A 15 -8.95 3.89 9.98
N VAL A 16 -9.16 3.94 11.30
CA VAL A 16 -8.07 3.94 12.29
C VAL A 16 -7.28 2.63 12.23
N LEU A 17 -7.94 1.48 12.11
CA LEU A 17 -7.26 0.19 11.96
C LEU A 17 -6.41 0.13 10.68
N LEU A 18 -6.93 0.67 9.57
CA LEU A 18 -6.17 0.79 8.32
C LEU A 18 -4.94 1.70 8.50
N LEU A 19 -5.11 2.85 9.17
CA LEU A 19 -4.01 3.77 9.48
C LEU A 19 -2.94 3.10 10.35
N VAL A 20 -3.35 2.45 11.45
CA VAL A 20 -2.45 1.82 12.42
C VAL A 20 -1.69 0.66 11.77
N SER A 21 -2.36 -0.17 10.96
CA SER A 21 -1.71 -1.28 10.27
C SER A 21 -0.71 -0.81 9.20
N ALA A 22 -1.03 0.23 8.43
CA ALA A 22 -0.08 0.82 7.49
C ALA A 22 1.12 1.48 8.20
N LEU A 23 0.87 2.20 9.29
CA LEU A 23 1.91 2.85 10.10
C LEU A 23 2.82 1.81 10.77
N PHE A 24 2.26 0.68 11.22
CA PHE A 24 3.03 -0.43 11.75
C PHE A 24 3.99 -1.02 10.71
N LEU A 25 3.54 -1.23 9.46
CA LEU A 25 4.42 -1.71 8.39
C LEU A 25 5.57 -0.75 8.11
N GLU A 26 5.29 0.56 8.12
CA GLU A 26 6.32 1.59 7.90
C GLU A 26 7.34 1.64 9.05
N LEU A 27 6.87 1.50 10.29
CA LEU A 27 7.75 1.39 11.45
C LEU A 27 8.63 0.14 11.39
N CYS A 28 8.07 -1.01 11.00
CA CYS A 28 8.85 -2.22 10.78
C CYS A 28 9.92 -2.01 9.69
N ALA A 29 9.57 -1.33 8.59
CA ALA A 29 10.52 -1.02 7.52
C ALA A 29 11.64 -0.07 8.01
N MET A 30 11.31 0.96 8.78
CA MET A 30 12.31 1.84 9.41
C MET A 30 13.22 1.09 10.39
N LEU A 31 12.67 0.16 11.18
CA LEU A 31 13.45 -0.68 12.10
C LEU A 31 14.42 -1.58 11.34
N PHE A 32 14.04 -2.12 10.18
CA PHE A 32 14.98 -2.88 9.35
C PHE A 32 16.10 -2.01 8.77
N GLN A 33 15.77 -0.80 8.32
CA GLN A 33 16.76 0.12 7.76
C GLN A 33 17.75 0.63 8.82
N HIS A 34 17.27 1.13 9.97
CA HIS A 34 18.11 1.75 10.99
C HIS A 34 18.62 0.75 12.04
N GLY A 35 17.86 -0.30 12.32
CA GLY A 35 18.20 -1.29 13.34
C GLY A 35 19.13 -2.39 12.81
N LEU A 36 18.89 -2.88 11.59
CA LEU A 36 19.74 -3.92 10.97
C LEU A 36 20.74 -3.37 9.96
N GLY A 37 20.69 -2.08 9.62
CA GLY A 37 21.59 -1.44 8.66
C GLY A 37 21.36 -1.89 7.21
N LEU A 38 20.14 -2.31 6.87
CA LEU A 38 19.78 -2.74 5.52
C LEU A 38 19.53 -1.53 4.60
N PHE A 39 20.21 -1.49 3.46
CA PHE A 39 20.04 -0.42 2.48
C PHE A 39 18.80 -0.66 1.61
N PRO A 40 17.88 0.31 1.47
CA PRO A 40 16.68 0.13 0.67
C PRO A 40 17.02 0.07 -0.83
N CYS A 41 16.25 -0.74 -1.55
CA CYS A 41 16.27 -0.87 -2.99
C CYS A 41 15.24 0.06 -3.67
N VAL A 42 15.36 0.31 -4.97
CA VAL A 42 14.42 1.19 -5.70
C VAL A 42 12.97 0.69 -5.64
N MET A 43 12.74 -0.62 -5.81
CA MET A 43 11.39 -1.20 -5.68
C MET A 43 10.84 -1.06 -4.25
N CYS A 44 11.69 -1.21 -3.25
CA CYS A 44 11.37 -1.05 -1.83
C CYS A 44 10.88 0.38 -1.53
N VAL A 45 11.54 1.38 -2.12
CA VAL A 45 11.15 2.79 -1.99
C VAL A 45 9.76 3.02 -2.59
N TYR A 46 9.47 2.46 -3.76
CA TYR A 46 8.15 2.58 -4.35
C TYR A 46 7.06 1.81 -3.57
N GLU A 47 7.39 0.67 -2.97
CA GLU A 47 6.49 -0.05 -2.06
C GLU A 47 6.13 0.79 -0.83
N ARG A 48 7.10 1.53 -0.25
CA ARG A 48 6.85 2.50 0.82
C ARG A 48 5.99 3.67 0.39
N ILE A 49 6.13 4.13 -0.86
CA ILE A 49 5.21 5.15 -1.40
C ILE A 49 3.78 4.58 -1.49
N ALA A 50 3.63 3.30 -1.84
CA ALA A 50 2.33 2.64 -1.83
C ALA A 50 1.74 2.50 -0.42
N THR A 51 2.54 2.17 0.61
CA THR A 51 2.07 2.15 2.02
C THR A 51 1.71 3.55 2.52
N MET A 52 2.47 4.58 2.16
CA MET A 52 2.10 5.98 2.41
C MET A 52 0.77 6.36 1.73
N GLY A 53 0.51 5.84 0.53
CA GLY A 53 -0.78 5.99 -0.14
C GLY A 53 -1.95 5.38 0.66
N LEU A 54 -1.74 4.22 1.30
CA LEU A 54 -2.73 3.63 2.22
C LEU A 54 -2.96 4.51 3.46
N MET A 55 -1.90 5.08 4.03
CA MET A 55 -2.01 6.01 5.15
C MET A 55 -2.79 7.27 4.76
N ALA A 56 -2.50 7.84 3.60
CA ALA A 56 -3.22 8.99 3.07
C ALA A 56 -4.70 8.68 2.84
N ALA A 57 -5.02 7.51 2.29
CA ALA A 57 -6.41 7.05 2.13
C ALA A 57 -7.15 6.98 3.47
N ALA A 58 -6.50 6.43 4.49
CA ALA A 58 -7.06 6.32 5.84
C ALA A 58 -7.29 7.71 6.47
N LEU A 59 -6.33 8.63 6.35
CA LEU A 59 -6.45 10.01 6.85
C LEU A 59 -7.61 10.76 6.17
N VAL A 60 -7.69 10.71 4.83
CA VAL A 60 -8.75 11.37 4.06
C VAL A 60 -10.13 10.85 4.48
N ALA A 61 -10.28 9.55 4.67
CA ALA A 61 -11.54 8.95 5.11
C ALA A 61 -11.87 9.25 6.58
N LEU A 62 -10.86 9.50 7.44
CA LEU A 62 -11.05 9.77 8.87
C LEU A 62 -11.60 11.18 9.15
N ILE A 63 -11.32 12.15 8.27
CA ILE A 63 -11.79 13.54 8.39
C ILE A 63 -13.32 13.58 8.55
N ASP A 64 -14.04 12.98 7.61
CA ASP A 64 -15.49 12.85 7.70
C ASP A 64 -15.98 11.55 7.03
N PRO A 65 -16.08 10.43 7.79
CA PRO A 65 -16.54 9.16 7.24
C PRO A 65 -18.05 9.15 6.92
N LYS A 66 -18.81 10.15 7.38
CA LYS A 66 -20.26 10.25 7.12
C LYS A 66 -20.53 10.89 5.76
N ARG A 67 -19.66 11.79 5.30
CA ARG A 67 -19.76 12.39 3.96
C ARG A 67 -19.36 11.37 2.90
N ALA A 68 -20.27 11.11 1.97
CA ALA A 68 -20.04 10.19 0.86
C ALA A 68 -18.79 10.55 0.03
N LEU A 69 -18.50 11.84 -0.16
CA LEU A 69 -17.34 12.31 -0.92
C LEU A 69 -16.00 11.82 -0.32
N PHE A 70 -15.74 12.10 0.95
CA PHE A 70 -14.50 11.71 1.63
C PHE A 70 -14.35 10.19 1.72
N ARG A 71 -15.46 9.48 1.95
CA ARG A 71 -15.47 8.01 1.95
C ARG A 71 -15.07 7.44 0.58
N TRP A 72 -15.67 7.92 -0.50
CA TRP A 72 -15.34 7.45 -1.85
C TRP A 72 -13.90 7.81 -2.25
N LEU A 73 -13.43 9.01 -1.90
CA LEU A 73 -12.04 9.41 -2.13
C LEU A 73 -11.07 8.48 -1.40
N GLY A 74 -11.30 8.19 -0.11
CA GLY A 74 -10.48 7.25 0.65
C GLY A 74 -10.49 5.84 0.06
N ILE A 75 -11.66 5.34 -0.34
CA ILE A 75 -11.78 4.02 -1.01
C ILE A 75 -11.01 4.02 -2.33
N LEU A 76 -11.09 5.07 -3.16
CA LEU A 76 -10.39 5.12 -4.44
C LEU A 76 -8.87 5.17 -4.25
N ILE A 77 -8.38 6.00 -3.32
CA ILE A 77 -6.93 6.10 -3.02
C ILE A 77 -6.42 4.77 -2.45
N TRP A 78 -7.16 4.14 -1.55
CA TRP A 78 -6.82 2.81 -1.04
C TRP A 78 -6.71 1.79 -2.16
N GLY A 79 -7.73 1.69 -3.03
CA GLY A 79 -7.74 0.75 -4.15
C GLY A 79 -6.55 0.94 -5.08
N TYR A 80 -6.28 2.19 -5.47
CA TYR A 80 -5.13 2.51 -6.33
C TYR A 80 -3.81 2.10 -5.68
N SER A 81 -3.62 2.45 -4.40
CA SER A 81 -2.39 2.15 -3.66
C SER A 81 -2.18 0.65 -3.47
N ALA A 82 -3.24 -0.12 -3.16
CA ALA A 82 -3.18 -1.56 -2.99
C ALA A 82 -2.87 -2.29 -4.31
N ILE A 83 -3.49 -1.87 -5.43
CA ILE A 83 -3.23 -2.45 -6.76
C ILE A 83 -1.78 -2.20 -7.17
N ARG A 84 -1.31 -0.94 -7.05
CA ARG A 84 0.07 -0.58 -7.40
C ARG A 84 1.07 -1.28 -6.47
N GLY A 85 0.82 -1.33 -5.17
CA GLY A 85 1.65 -2.05 -4.21
C GLY A 85 1.79 -3.53 -4.53
N LEU A 86 0.68 -4.21 -4.88
CA LEU A 86 0.72 -5.62 -5.28
C LEU A 86 1.49 -5.82 -6.59
N GLN A 87 1.28 -4.97 -7.61
CA GLN A 87 2.03 -5.05 -8.87
C GLN A 87 3.53 -4.89 -8.65
N LEU A 88 3.93 -3.99 -7.76
CA LEU A 88 5.33 -3.77 -7.42
C LEU A 88 5.93 -4.94 -6.67
N ALA A 89 5.25 -5.44 -5.63
CA ALA A 89 5.72 -6.59 -4.87
C ALA A 89 5.88 -7.84 -5.75
N LEU A 90 4.96 -8.08 -6.69
CA LEU A 90 5.07 -9.19 -7.65
C LEU A 90 6.28 -9.03 -8.59
N LYS A 91 6.51 -7.82 -9.11
CA LYS A 91 7.71 -7.53 -9.92
C LYS A 91 9.00 -7.69 -9.11
N HIS A 92 8.98 -7.29 -7.85
CA HIS A 92 10.12 -7.41 -6.97
C HIS A 92 10.46 -8.89 -6.72
N VAL A 93 9.47 -9.73 -6.46
CA VAL A 93 9.66 -11.19 -6.36
C VAL A 93 10.17 -11.79 -7.66
N ASP A 94 9.70 -11.31 -8.83
CA ASP A 94 10.19 -11.77 -10.12
C ASP A 94 11.70 -11.51 -10.30
N TYR A 95 12.21 -10.34 -9.89
CA TYR A 95 13.65 -10.06 -9.91
C TYR A 95 14.47 -11.03 -9.06
N LEU A 96 13.92 -11.50 -7.92
CA LEU A 96 14.61 -12.41 -7.01
C LEU A 96 14.59 -13.88 -7.49
N LEU A 97 13.53 -14.29 -8.19
CA LEU A 97 13.33 -15.66 -8.66
C LEU A 97 13.91 -15.89 -10.06
N ASN A 98 13.83 -14.89 -10.93
CA ASN A 98 14.29 -14.95 -12.31
C ASN A 98 15.34 -13.85 -12.59
N PRO A 99 16.53 -13.92 -11.96
CA PRO A 99 17.58 -12.94 -12.22
C PRO A 99 18.03 -13.08 -13.68
N SER A 100 17.66 -12.10 -14.51
CA SER A 100 18.10 -12.03 -15.89
C SER A 100 18.81 -10.70 -16.16
N PRO A 101 19.86 -10.67 -17.00
CA PRO A 101 20.61 -9.45 -17.29
C PRO A 101 19.77 -8.34 -17.95
N PHE A 102 18.60 -8.70 -18.49
CA PHE A 102 17.69 -7.78 -19.15
C PHE A 102 16.57 -7.26 -18.23
N ASN A 103 16.41 -7.85 -17.03
CA ASN A 103 15.39 -7.48 -16.06
C ASN A 103 16.07 -6.89 -14.83
N THR A 104 16.76 -5.77 -15.01
CA THR A 104 17.49 -5.05 -13.95
C THR A 104 16.69 -3.87 -13.43
N CYS A 105 16.83 -3.59 -12.14
CA CYS A 105 16.30 -2.37 -11.54
C CYS A 105 17.03 -1.13 -12.07
N SER A 106 16.37 0.03 -12.10
CA SER A 106 17.07 1.30 -12.25
C SER A 106 17.95 1.55 -11.02
N VAL A 107 19.12 2.17 -11.22
CA VAL A 107 20.07 2.46 -10.12
C VAL A 107 19.52 3.58 -9.21
N LEU A 108 18.72 4.49 -9.78
CA LEU A 108 18.03 5.55 -9.04
C LEU A 108 16.51 5.45 -9.23
N PRO A 109 15.72 5.87 -8.23
CA PRO A 109 14.28 6.02 -8.38
C PRO A 109 13.97 7.20 -9.31
N ASP A 110 13.17 6.95 -10.34
CA ASP A 110 12.73 7.95 -11.30
C ASP A 110 11.50 8.70 -10.77
N PHE A 111 11.73 9.81 -10.08
CA PHE A 111 10.67 10.71 -9.65
C PHE A 111 10.38 11.78 -10.71
N PRO A 112 9.11 12.19 -10.90
CA PRO A 112 8.78 13.26 -11.82
C PRO A 112 9.37 14.59 -11.32
N SER A 113 9.75 15.47 -12.24
CA SER A 113 10.45 16.73 -11.93
C SER A 113 9.69 17.68 -10.98
N TRP A 114 8.36 17.53 -10.87
CA TRP A 114 7.52 18.31 -9.97
C TRP A 114 7.47 17.77 -8.53
N LEU A 115 8.01 16.57 -8.26
CA LEU A 115 8.03 15.96 -6.93
C LEU A 115 9.31 15.15 -6.71
N PRO A 116 10.47 15.79 -6.49
CA PRO A 116 11.73 15.10 -6.24
C PRO A 116 11.83 14.62 -4.77
N LEU A 117 11.12 13.53 -4.43
CA LEU A 117 11.07 12.98 -3.06
C LEU A 117 12.44 12.56 -2.53
N ASP A 118 13.31 12.08 -3.42
CA ASP A 118 14.71 11.72 -3.17
C ASP A 118 15.51 12.89 -2.59
N THR A 119 15.31 14.10 -3.12
CA THR A 119 16.02 15.31 -2.64
C THR A 119 15.41 15.89 -1.37
N TRP A 120 14.09 15.77 -1.21
CA TRP A 120 13.38 16.35 -0.06
C TRP A 120 13.57 15.55 1.22
N ALA A 121 13.59 14.21 1.12
CA ALA A 121 13.77 13.31 2.25
C ALA A 121 14.70 12.14 1.91
N PRO A 122 16.00 12.41 1.71
CA PRO A 122 16.98 11.39 1.31
C PRO A 122 17.14 10.29 2.36
N TRP A 123 16.94 10.59 3.66
CA TRP A 123 16.99 9.58 4.71
C TRP A 123 15.93 8.48 4.55
N PHE A 124 14.87 8.76 3.80
CA PHE A 124 13.73 7.87 3.61
C PHE A 124 13.61 7.30 2.19
N PHE A 125 13.90 8.11 1.16
CA PHE A 125 13.70 7.72 -0.25
C PHE A 125 14.98 7.42 -1.03
N ALA A 126 16.17 7.58 -0.44
CA ALA A 126 17.41 7.24 -1.14
C ALA A 126 17.58 5.73 -1.23
N ALA A 127 17.75 5.22 -2.46
CA ALA A 127 18.04 3.81 -2.73
C ALA A 127 19.55 3.64 -2.97
N TYR A 128 20.15 2.63 -2.33
CA TYR A 128 21.58 2.36 -2.40
C TYR A 128 21.92 0.91 -2.77
N ALA A 129 20.92 0.04 -2.89
CA ALA A 129 21.10 -1.39 -3.12
C ALA A 129 20.38 -1.88 -4.38
N ASP A 130 20.91 -2.97 -4.96
CA ASP A 130 20.34 -3.63 -6.12
C ASP A 130 19.10 -4.47 -5.74
N CYS A 131 18.04 -4.37 -6.54
CA CYS A 131 16.77 -5.08 -6.29
C CYS A 131 16.86 -6.61 -6.45
N ALA A 132 17.96 -7.14 -7.01
CA ALA A 132 18.19 -8.58 -7.14
C ALA A 132 18.99 -9.17 -5.97
N GLU A 133 19.46 -8.34 -5.04
CA GLU A 133 20.23 -8.77 -3.89
C GLU A 133 19.32 -9.22 -2.74
N ARG A 134 19.59 -10.41 -2.19
CA ARG A 134 18.85 -10.96 -1.04
C ARG A 134 19.51 -10.48 0.24
N GLN A 135 18.96 -9.42 0.83
CA GLN A 135 19.56 -8.82 2.02
C GLN A 135 19.04 -9.43 3.33
N TRP A 136 17.82 -9.98 3.34
CA TRP A 136 17.22 -10.54 4.55
C TRP A 136 16.10 -11.55 4.24
N SER A 137 16.17 -12.67 4.96
CA SER A 137 15.19 -13.75 4.91
C SER A 137 14.63 -14.05 6.31
N LEU A 138 13.32 -14.27 6.41
CA LEU A 138 12.64 -14.75 7.61
C LEU A 138 11.81 -15.98 7.27
N LEU A 139 11.98 -17.04 8.06
CA LEU A 139 11.29 -18.34 7.85
C LEU A 139 11.54 -18.92 6.45
N GLY A 140 12.67 -18.59 5.82
CA GLY A 140 13.02 -19.00 4.47
C GLY A 140 12.36 -18.18 3.36
N TRP A 141 11.62 -17.13 3.71
CA TRP A 141 11.01 -16.18 2.77
C TRP A 141 11.73 -14.84 2.82
N GLU A 142 11.95 -14.27 1.64
CA GLU A 142 12.59 -12.96 1.49
C GLU A 142 11.58 -11.85 1.81
N LEU A 143 12.08 -10.68 2.24
CA LEU A 143 11.26 -9.50 2.57
C LEU A 143 10.21 -9.15 1.48
N PRO A 144 10.55 -9.14 0.18
CA PRO A 144 9.57 -8.86 -0.89
C PRO A 144 8.45 -9.91 -0.99
N GLN A 145 8.76 -11.17 -0.68
CA GLN A 145 7.77 -12.26 -0.71
C GLN A 145 6.72 -12.12 0.39
N TRP A 146 7.09 -11.54 1.54
CA TRP A 146 6.16 -11.20 2.61
C TRP A 146 5.22 -10.04 2.24
N LEU A 147 5.67 -9.11 1.41
CA LEU A 147 4.87 -7.96 1.00
C LEU A 147 3.73 -8.35 0.03
N VAL A 148 3.92 -9.38 -0.80
CA VAL A 148 2.88 -9.88 -1.72
C VAL A 148 1.58 -10.26 -1.00
N PRO A 149 1.55 -11.17 0.00
CA PRO A 149 0.33 -11.53 0.69
C PRO A 149 -0.25 -10.37 1.51
N ILE A 150 0.59 -9.47 2.03
CA ILE A 150 0.14 -8.28 2.77
C ILE A 150 -0.65 -7.34 1.84
N PHE A 151 -0.10 -6.97 0.68
CA PHE A 151 -0.81 -6.14 -0.30
C PHE A 151 -2.02 -6.86 -0.90
N ALA A 152 -1.94 -8.17 -1.11
CA ALA A 152 -3.09 -8.97 -1.54
C ALA A 152 -4.23 -8.93 -0.51
N LEU A 153 -3.92 -9.04 0.79
CA LEU A 153 -4.91 -8.93 1.86
C LEU A 153 -5.58 -7.55 1.86
N TYR A 154 -4.79 -6.47 1.75
CA TYR A 154 -5.36 -5.11 1.63
C TYR A 154 -6.28 -4.96 0.42
N LEU A 155 -5.91 -5.55 -0.73
CA LEU A 155 -6.71 -5.51 -1.94
C LEU A 155 -8.02 -6.31 -1.79
N VAL A 156 -7.98 -7.49 -1.17
CA VAL A 156 -9.18 -8.31 -0.92
C VAL A 156 -10.14 -7.58 0.02
N ILE A 157 -9.64 -7.03 1.13
CA ILE A 157 -10.46 -6.26 2.07
C ILE A 157 -11.07 -5.04 1.35
N TRP A 158 -10.29 -4.35 0.53
CA TRP A 158 -10.77 -3.24 -0.28
C TRP A 158 -11.89 -3.67 -1.24
N LEU A 159 -11.72 -4.78 -1.98
CA LEU A 159 -12.73 -5.31 -2.89
C LEU A 159 -14.04 -5.62 -2.18
N VAL A 160 -13.99 -6.26 -1.01
CA VAL A 160 -15.17 -6.55 -0.20
C VAL A 160 -15.90 -5.27 0.18
N ILE A 161 -15.17 -4.25 0.65
CA ILE A 161 -15.75 -2.95 1.04
C ILE A 161 -16.29 -2.19 -0.18
N PHE A 162 -15.57 -2.23 -1.30
CA PHE A 162 -15.97 -1.57 -2.55
C PHE A 162 -17.28 -2.16 -3.10
N ILE A 163 -17.36 -3.49 -3.20
CA ILE A 163 -18.57 -4.19 -3.66
C ILE A 163 -19.74 -3.94 -2.69
N ALA A 164 -19.50 -3.99 -1.38
CA ALA A 164 -20.54 -3.69 -0.38
C ALA A 164 -21.09 -2.27 -0.51
N ASN A 165 -20.24 -1.28 -0.83
CA ASN A 165 -20.67 0.10 -1.06
C ASN A 165 -21.40 0.28 -2.41
N LEU A 166 -21.00 -0.43 -3.47
CA LEU A 166 -21.67 -0.38 -4.78
C LEU A 166 -23.04 -1.05 -4.77
N ALA A 167 -23.16 -2.25 -4.19
CA ALA A 167 -24.41 -3.02 -4.11
C ALA A 167 -25.55 -2.25 -3.43
N GLN A 168 -25.20 -1.27 -2.59
CA GLN A 168 -26.18 -0.40 -1.95
C GLN A 168 -26.63 0.79 -2.79
N LYS A 169 -25.75 1.39 -3.58
CA LYS A 169 -26.14 2.49 -4.48
C LYS A 169 -27.22 2.02 -5.46
N GLY A 170 -27.17 0.74 -5.86
CA GLY A 170 -28.22 0.08 -6.62
C GLY A 170 -29.54 -0.15 -5.87
N ARG A 171 -29.53 -0.33 -4.53
CA ARG A 171 -30.75 -0.48 -3.70
C ARG A 171 -31.48 0.82 -3.41
N PHE A 172 -30.84 1.97 -3.54
CA PHE A 172 -31.50 3.28 -3.46
C PHE A 172 -32.30 3.64 -4.73
N GLY A 173 -32.24 2.82 -5.78
CA GLY A 173 -33.05 2.97 -6.99
C GLY A 173 -34.42 2.26 -6.95
N THR A 174 -34.77 1.53 -5.88
CA THR A 174 -36.03 0.75 -5.80
C THR A 174 -37.00 1.23 -4.71
N CYS A 175 -36.81 2.43 -4.16
CA CYS A 175 -37.82 3.11 -3.34
C CYS A 175 -38.09 4.48 -3.96
N GLY A 176 -38.74 4.47 -5.11
CA GLY A 176 -39.08 5.67 -5.86
C GLY A 176 -39.75 5.30 -7.15
N GLU A 177 -40.88 4.58 -7.05
CA GLU A 177 -42.11 4.67 -7.84
C GLU A 177 -43.10 3.59 -7.38
#